data_AF-A0A524J642-F1
#
_entry.id   AF-A0A524J642-F1
#
_cell.length_a   1.000
_cell.length_b   1.000
_cell.length_c   1.000
_cell.angle_alpha   90.00
_cell.angle_beta   90.00
_cell.angle_gamma   90.00
#
_symmetry.space_group_name_H-M   'P 1'
#
loop_
_entity.id
_entity.type
_entity.pdbx_description
1 polymer ?
#
loop_
_entity_poly.entity_id
_entity_poly.type
_entity_poly.pdbx_seq_one_letter_code
_entity_poly.pdbx_strand_id
1 'polypeptide(L)' 'MHCGACVGSCPQNAIYLREVVLEFNDNCTLCKRCIKACPVGAIKLMESA' A
#
# COMPACT_ATOMS: atom_id res chain seq x y z
N MET A 1 9.55 13.08 2.33
CA MET A 1 8.25 13.42 1.69
C MET A 1 7.60 12.12 1.23
N HIS A 2 6.41 11.80 1.74
CA HIS A 2 5.61 10.66 1.33
C HIS A 2 4.59 11.14 0.30
N CYS A 3 4.39 10.40 -0.80
CA CYS A 3 3.50 10.85 -1.88
C CYS A 3 2.02 10.44 -1.70
N GLY A 4 1.73 9.44 -0.86
CA GLY A 4 0.36 8.95 -0.64
C GLY A 4 -0.27 8.19 -1.83
N ALA A 5 0.47 7.94 -2.92
CA ALA A 5 -0.07 7.31 -4.13
C ALA A 5 -0.69 5.92 -3.87
N CYS A 6 -0.18 5.16 -2.91
CA CYS A 6 -0.72 3.85 -2.54
C CYS A 6 -2.16 3.94 -2.02
N VAL A 7 -2.50 4.98 -1.23
CA VAL A 7 -3.84 5.20 -0.68
C VAL A 7 -4.84 5.40 -1.81
N GLY A 8 -4.56 6.34 -2.73
CA GLY A 8 -5.45 6.62 -3.87
C GLY A 8 -5.53 5.51 -4.90
N SER A 9 -4.52 4.63 -4.98
CA SER A 9 -4.52 3.50 -5.90
C SER A 9 -5.31 2.30 -5.40
N CYS A 10 -5.67 2.24 -4.11
CA CYS A 10 -6.31 1.07 -3.52
C CYS A 10 -7.82 1.06 -3.82
N PRO A 11 -8.32 0.11 -4.64
CA PRO A 11 -9.75 0.07 -5.00
C PRO A 11 -10.65 -0.39 -3.85
N GLN A 12 -10.08 -0.97 -2.80
CA GLN A 12 -10.80 -1.39 -1.60
C GLN A 12 -10.71 -0.37 -0.47
N ASN A 13 -10.06 0.78 -0.71
CA ASN A 13 -9.84 1.80 0.30
C ASN A 13 -9.18 1.25 1.60
N ALA A 14 -8.36 0.20 1.46
CA ALA A 14 -7.83 -0.59 2.55
C ALA A 14 -6.51 -0.05 3.14
N ILE A 15 -6.01 1.09 2.66
CA ILE A 15 -4.69 1.63 3.02
C ILE A 15 -4.86 2.99 3.67
N TYR A 16 -4.25 3.18 4.84
CA TYR A 16 -4.21 4.46 5.56
C TYR A 16 -2.76 4.91 5.70
N LEU A 17 -2.48 6.17 5.37
CA LEU A 17 -1.17 6.79 5.58
C LEU A 17 -1.27 7.74 6.78
N ARG A 18 -0.60 7.38 7.88
CA ARG A 18 -0.45 8.23 9.08
C ARG A 18 0.99 8.70 9.18
N GLU A 19 1.23 9.94 8.77
CA GLU A 19 2.55 10.56 8.69
C GLU A 19 3.54 9.73 7.84
N VAL A 20 4.24 8.78 8.47
CA VAL A 20 5.25 7.91 7.85
C VAL A 20 4.85 6.42 7.86
N VAL A 21 3.76 6.08 8.54
CA VAL A 21 3.29 4.69 8.75
C VAL A 21 2.15 4.38 7.79
N LEU A 22 2.26 3.22 7.13
CA LEU A 22 1.18 2.65 6.34
C LEU A 22 0.47 1.56 7.14
N GLU A 23 -0.83 1.70 7.28
CA GLU A 23 -1.69 0.69 7.90
C GLU A 23 -2.60 0.07 6.84
N PHE A 24 -2.76 -1.25 6.91
CA PHE A 24 -3.62 -2.02 6.02
C PHE A 24 -4.71 -2.69 6.87
N ASN A 25 -5.96 -2.58 6.45
CA ASN A 25 -7.07 -3.29 7.11
C ASN A 25 -7.40 -4.61 6.38
N ASP A 26 -8.34 -5.36 6.93
CA ASP A 26 -8.76 -6.68 6.44
C ASP A 26 -9.42 -6.68 5.05
N ASN A 27 -9.77 -5.51 4.49
CA ASN A 27 -10.28 -5.40 3.13
C ASN A 27 -9.16 -5.52 2.06
N CYS A 28 -7.90 -5.61 2.47
CA CYS A 28 -6.79 -5.77 1.54
C CYS A 28 -6.83 -7.15 0.86
N THR A 29 -7.16 -7.18 -0.43
CA THR A 29 -7.22 -8.42 -1.24
C THR A 29 -5.89 -8.83 -1.88
N LEU A 30 -4.78 -8.23 -1.43
CA LEU A 30 -3.43 -8.47 -1.98
C LEU A 30 -3.33 -8.30 -3.51
N CYS A 31 -4.13 -7.40 -4.10
CA CYS A 31 -4.16 -7.13 -5.55
C CYS A 31 -2.86 -6.51 -6.13
N LYS A 32 -1.87 -6.20 -5.29
CA LYS A 32 -0.53 -5.68 -5.64
C LYS A 32 -0.52 -4.31 -6.34
N ARG A 33 -1.65 -3.60 -6.42
CA ARG A 33 -1.74 -2.30 -7.12
C ARG A 33 -0.93 -1.20 -6.44
N CYS A 34 -0.95 -1.15 -5.10
CA CYS A 34 -0.15 -0.21 -4.31
C CYS A 34 1.37 -0.38 -4.52
N ILE A 35 1.83 -1.61 -4.80
CA ILE A 35 3.23 -1.90 -5.11
C ILE A 35 3.59 -1.29 -6.47
N LYS A 36 2.76 -1.51 -7.49
CA LYS A 36 2.97 -0.94 -8.85
C LYS A 36 2.89 0.59 -8.86
N ALA A 37 2.03 1.17 -8.02
CA ALA A 37 1.86 2.62 -7.92
C ALA A 37 3.01 3.32 -7.19
N CYS A 38 3.87 2.58 -6.48
CA CYS A 38 4.97 3.16 -5.71
C CYS A 38 6.28 3.15 -6.54
N PRO A 39 6.70 4.28 -7.15
CA PRO A 39 7.87 4.31 -8.01
C PRO A 39 9.18 4.05 -7.26
N VAL A 40 9.19 4.23 -5.94
CA VAL A 40 10.35 4.01 -5.07
C VAL A 40 10.36 2.63 -4.41
N GLY A 41 9.36 1.78 -4.67
CA GLY A 41 9.32 0.41 -4.14
C GLY A 41 9.19 0.31 -2.62
N ALA A 42 8.50 1.25 -1.97
CA ALA A 42 8.35 1.30 -0.51
C ALA A 42 7.44 0.17 0.06
N ILE A 43 6.66 -0.50 -0.78
CA ILE A 43 5.73 -1.56 -0.38
C ILE A 43 6.18 -2.87 -1.03
N LYS A 44 6.32 -3.94 -0.25
CA LYS A 44 6.69 -5.28 -0.70
C LYS A 44 5.76 -6.31 -0.07
N LEU A 45 5.45 -7.38 -0.80
CA LEU A 45 4.84 -8.58 -0.23
C LEU A 45 5.97 -9.42 0.36
N MET A 46 5.82 -9.81 1.63
CA MET A 46 6.65 -10.85 2.22
C MET A 46 5.87 -12.15 2.08
N GLU A 47 6.28 -12.99 1.14
CA GLU A 47 5.89 -14.40 1.14
C GLU A 47 6.89 -15.12 2.05
N SER A 48 6.38 -15.73 3.12
CA SER A 48 7.16 -16.64 3.95
C SER A 48 7.44 -17.89 3.12
N ALA A 49 8.68 -18.00 2.63
CA ALA A 49 9.21 -19.22 2.03
C ALA A 49 9.51 -20.27 3.10
#